data_AF-A0A524D3I3-F1
#
_entry.id   AF-A0A524D3I3-F1
#
_cell.length_a   1.000
_cell.length_b   1.000
_cell.length_c   1.000
_cell.angle_alpha   90.00
_cell.angle_beta   90.00
_cell.angle_gamma   90.00
#
_symmetry.space_group_name_H-M   'P 1'
#
loop_
_entity.id
_entity.type
_entity.pdbx_description
1 polymer ?
#
loop_
_entity_poly.entity_id
_entity_poly.type
_entity_poly.pdbx_seq_one_letter_code
_entity_poly.pdbx_strand_id
1 'polypeptide(L)'
;MLFQEIEYSVIGFIITAIFIVFFVLIFFASRYRKYKTNQFVIHLRNGKVKHAGLGGSLIKMPLLDEIIVIPTTSRQTTLEAHEQVVSMEYQNISVVGMLIWKVINPEKAFSAVSWFPREENYVERILKNAAEAIIRTTCANMPIEKIIRERREIINIVSKELHEMTADWGLVIESIEIREVNILEPELKRNMEAVKQAVEARKARIAKAESERESRLRELEVQNEVGSNEQQVEKEVEVRRKEKEIAIAEMERERKKVEADGDRQKKIIEADADAQQIKKKMVAQAEGEAENIKQQMLAQAEGFLKQVEAMSQADERFLAVQLTNILPEIFKNVNPDKMFILGSGEEAYGSFTKMIMPFLQLLPEYSDQIKKFFGNGSVKVKEVLAKK
;
A
#
# COMPACT_ATOMS: atom_id res chain seq x y z
N MET A 1 -18.03 127.84 -18.54
CA MET A 1 -17.15 126.96 -19.35
C MET A 1 -15.98 126.44 -18.52
N LEU A 2 -15.18 127.29 -17.85
CA LEU A 2 -14.02 126.84 -17.04
C LEU A 2 -14.35 125.85 -15.91
N PHE A 3 -15.47 125.99 -15.18
CA PHE A 3 -15.84 125.05 -14.11
C PHE A 3 -16.19 123.63 -14.60
N GLN A 4 -16.72 123.51 -15.82
CA GLN A 4 -17.13 122.21 -16.39
C GLN A 4 -15.92 121.43 -16.94
N GLU A 5 -14.91 122.12 -17.48
CA GLU A 5 -13.63 121.51 -17.88
C GLU A 5 -12.84 120.99 -16.68
N ILE A 6 -12.89 121.70 -15.54
CA ILE A 6 -12.25 121.26 -14.30
C ILE A 6 -12.89 119.96 -13.79
N GLU A 7 -14.22 119.82 -13.82
CA GLU A 7 -14.89 118.58 -13.41
C GLU A 7 -14.51 117.37 -14.27
N TYR A 8 -14.45 117.52 -15.60
CA TYR A 8 -14.03 116.42 -16.48
C TYR A 8 -12.56 116.02 -16.26
N SER A 9 -11.68 116.99 -15.96
CA SER A 9 -10.28 116.69 -15.66
C SER A 9 -10.12 115.89 -14.36
N VAL A 10 -10.85 116.25 -13.30
CA VAL A 10 -10.83 115.55 -12.00
C VAL A 10 -11.38 114.13 -12.15
N ILE A 11 -12.47 113.94 -12.90
CA ILE A 11 -13.02 112.62 -13.22
C ILE A 11 -12.00 111.79 -14.01
N GLY A 12 -11.29 112.40 -14.97
CA GLY A 12 -10.20 111.74 -15.71
C GLY A 12 -9.05 111.28 -14.82
N PHE A 13 -8.63 112.08 -13.85
CA PHE A 13 -7.61 111.70 -12.86
C PHE A 13 -8.08 110.54 -11.97
N ILE A 14 -9.34 110.54 -11.55
CA ILE A 14 -9.90 109.45 -10.73
C ILE A 14 -9.96 108.15 -11.54
N ILE A 15 -10.44 108.20 -12.78
CA ILE A 15 -10.51 107.02 -13.65
C ILE A 15 -9.11 106.45 -13.93
N THR A 16 -8.13 107.31 -14.26
CA THR A 16 -6.75 106.88 -14.48
C THR A 16 -6.13 106.30 -13.21
N ALA A 17 -6.37 106.88 -12.03
CA ALA A 17 -5.93 106.33 -10.76
C ALA A 17 -6.52 104.93 -10.49
N ILE A 18 -7.82 104.73 -10.77
CA ILE A 18 -8.49 103.42 -10.65
C ILE A 18 -7.84 102.39 -11.58
N PHE A 19 -7.56 102.77 -12.83
CA PHE A 19 -6.87 101.87 -13.77
C PHE A 19 -5.46 101.51 -13.30
N ILE A 20 -4.69 102.46 -12.77
CA ILE A 20 -3.36 102.19 -12.24
C ILE A 20 -3.44 101.19 -11.08
N VAL A 21 -4.35 101.42 -10.12
CA VAL A 21 -4.57 100.50 -8.99
C VAL A 21 -4.99 99.10 -9.48
N PHE A 22 -5.88 99.04 -10.47
CA PHE A 22 -6.31 97.79 -11.09
C PHE A 22 -5.15 97.02 -11.74
N PHE A 23 -4.30 97.70 -12.52
CA PHE A 23 -3.11 97.07 -13.12
C PHE A 23 -2.08 96.64 -12.08
N VAL A 24 -1.90 97.41 -11.00
CA VAL A 24 -1.02 97.03 -9.89
C VAL A 24 -1.54 95.78 -9.18
N LEU A 25 -2.85 95.69 -8.91
CA LEU A 25 -3.46 94.51 -8.31
C LEU A 25 -3.31 93.28 -9.22
N ILE A 26 -3.57 93.42 -10.53
CA ILE A 26 -3.34 92.33 -11.51
C ILE A 26 -1.87 91.94 -11.55
N PHE A 27 -0.95 92.91 -11.50
CA PHE A 27 0.47 92.66 -11.48
C PHE A 27 0.87 91.80 -10.27
N PHE A 28 0.44 92.15 -9.06
CA PHE A 28 0.74 91.33 -7.88
C PHE A 28 0.02 89.98 -7.88
N ALA A 29 -1.25 89.94 -8.30
CA ALA A 29 -2.03 88.70 -8.39
C ALA A 29 -1.41 87.71 -9.40
N SER A 30 -0.98 88.20 -10.56
CA SER A 30 -0.29 87.41 -11.60
C SER A 30 1.05 86.82 -11.11
N ARG A 31 1.67 87.44 -10.09
CA ARG A 31 2.99 87.03 -9.57
C ARG A 31 2.94 86.19 -8.32
N TYR A 32 1.76 86.02 -7.75
CA TYR A 32 1.54 85.09 -6.68
C TYR A 32 1.54 83.66 -7.23
N ARG A 33 2.54 82.87 -6.83
CA ARG A 33 2.65 81.45 -7.18
C ARG A 33 2.52 80.60 -5.92
N LYS A 34 1.70 79.54 -6.02
CA LYS A 34 1.58 78.50 -5.00
C LYS A 34 2.33 77.25 -5.45
N TYR A 35 3.06 76.63 -4.54
CA TYR A 35 3.80 75.40 -4.76
C TYR A 35 3.22 74.27 -3.93
N LYS A 36 3.31 73.03 -4.43
CA LYS A 36 2.79 71.86 -3.73
C LYS A 36 3.70 71.50 -2.55
N THR A 37 3.15 70.85 -1.52
CA THR A 37 3.88 70.45 -0.31
C THR A 37 4.99 69.42 -0.56
N ASN A 38 4.93 68.70 -1.68
CA ASN A 38 5.91 67.71 -2.14
C ASN A 38 6.95 68.28 -3.13
N GLN A 39 7.09 69.60 -3.17
CA GLN A 39 8.09 70.29 -3.98
C GLN A 39 8.97 71.11 -3.05
N PHE A 40 10.28 70.95 -3.16
CA PHE A 40 11.22 71.82 -2.48
C PHE A 40 11.47 73.05 -3.34
N VAL A 41 11.26 74.23 -2.77
CA VAL A 41 11.32 75.51 -3.49
C VAL A 41 12.50 76.30 -2.96
N ILE A 42 13.38 76.69 -3.88
CA ILE A 42 14.52 77.57 -3.60
C ILE A 42 14.23 78.91 -4.26
N HIS A 43 14.05 79.93 -3.43
CA HIS A 43 13.85 81.31 -3.84
C HIS A 43 15.19 82.05 -3.82
N LEU A 44 15.68 82.39 -4.99
CA LEU A 44 16.86 83.22 -5.21
C LEU A 44 16.43 84.67 -5.47
N ARG A 45 17.13 85.62 -4.84
CA ARG A 45 16.99 87.05 -5.10
C ARG A 45 18.37 87.67 -5.26
N ASN A 46 18.63 88.33 -6.38
CA ASN A 46 19.94 88.91 -6.70
C ASN A 46 21.10 87.91 -6.50
N GLY A 47 20.89 86.64 -6.88
CA GLY A 47 21.90 85.58 -6.76
C GLY A 47 22.10 85.01 -5.35
N LYS A 48 21.37 85.46 -4.32
CA LYS A 48 21.43 84.89 -2.96
C LYS A 48 20.17 84.09 -2.64
N VAL A 49 20.32 83.02 -1.86
CA VAL A 49 19.19 82.24 -1.34
C VAL A 49 18.45 83.08 -0.29
N LYS A 50 17.20 83.44 -0.58
CA LYS A 50 16.33 84.16 0.34
C LYS A 50 15.51 83.20 1.20
N HIS A 51 15.03 82.12 0.60
CA HIS A 51 14.22 81.11 1.27
C HIS A 51 14.41 79.76 0.59
N ALA A 52 14.53 78.69 1.37
CA ALA A 52 14.56 77.32 0.91
C ALA A 52 13.64 76.49 1.83
N GLY A 53 12.72 75.72 1.25
CA GLY A 53 11.77 74.96 2.03
C GLY A 53 10.79 74.15 1.19
N LEU A 54 10.00 73.31 1.87
CA LEU A 54 8.96 72.50 1.22
C LEU A 54 7.68 73.31 1.00
N GLY A 55 7.23 73.36 -0.26
CA GLY A 55 6.01 74.01 -0.69
C GLY A 55 5.98 75.51 -0.41
N GLY A 56 4.80 75.99 -0.02
CA GLY A 56 4.56 77.39 0.31
C GLY A 56 4.06 78.22 -0.87
N SER A 57 3.93 79.51 -0.62
CA SER A 57 3.50 80.49 -1.62
C SER A 57 4.41 81.70 -1.61
N LEU A 58 4.81 82.13 -2.80
CA LEU A 58 5.82 83.17 -2.99
C LEU A 58 5.31 84.17 -4.03
N ILE A 59 5.66 85.44 -3.85
CA ILE A 59 5.43 86.49 -4.85
C ILE A 59 6.74 86.66 -5.63
N LYS A 60 6.71 86.33 -6.93
CA LYS A 60 7.88 86.41 -7.81
C LYS A 60 8.06 87.81 -8.38
N MET A 61 9.12 88.52 -7.98
CA MET A 61 9.52 89.78 -8.63
C MET A 61 10.18 89.52 -9.99
N PRO A 62 9.80 90.23 -11.06
CA PRO A 62 10.46 90.08 -12.34
C PRO A 62 11.90 90.60 -12.23
N LEU A 63 12.82 90.04 -13.04
CA LEU A 63 14.24 90.41 -13.15
C LEU A 63 15.12 90.08 -11.92
N LEU A 64 14.60 90.24 -10.71
CA LEU A 64 15.37 90.05 -9.46
C LEU A 64 15.22 88.65 -8.85
N ASP A 65 14.04 88.05 -9.00
CA ASP A 65 13.72 86.76 -8.38
C ASP A 65 13.81 85.61 -9.39
N GLU A 66 14.56 84.59 -9.01
CA GLU A 66 14.60 83.29 -9.65
C GLU A 66 14.07 82.23 -8.68
N ILE A 67 13.25 81.31 -9.19
CA ILE A 67 12.64 80.26 -8.37
C ILE A 67 12.96 78.93 -9.01
N ILE A 68 13.56 78.05 -8.22
CA ILE A 68 13.93 76.70 -8.61
C ILE A 68 13.06 75.73 -7.82
N VAL A 69 12.47 74.78 -8.53
CA VAL A 69 11.53 73.81 -7.95
C VAL A 69 12.12 72.43 -8.13
N ILE A 70 12.47 71.81 -7.00
CA ILE A 70 13.05 70.47 -6.94
C ILE A 70 11.95 69.52 -6.47
N PRO A 71 11.62 68.46 -7.22
CA PRO A 71 10.61 67.50 -6.81
C PRO A 71 11.20 66.55 -5.76
N THR A 72 10.49 66.34 -4.65
CA THR A 72 10.88 65.34 -3.63
C THR A 72 10.13 64.02 -3.81
N THR A 73 9.27 63.92 -4.80
CA THR A 73 8.57 62.68 -5.17
C THR A 73 9.43 61.80 -6.06
N SER A 74 9.20 60.49 -5.98
CA SER A 74 9.74 59.53 -6.94
C SER A 74 9.35 59.90 -8.37
N ARG A 75 10.34 59.79 -9.26
CA ARG A 75 10.20 60.02 -10.70
C ARG A 75 10.65 58.78 -11.44
N GLN A 76 9.89 58.46 -12.47
CA GLN A 76 10.18 57.38 -13.38
C GLN A 76 10.76 57.97 -14.66
N THR A 77 11.92 57.45 -15.07
CA THR A 77 12.59 57.78 -16.32
C THR A 77 12.72 56.50 -17.13
N THR A 78 12.26 56.53 -18.39
CA THR A 78 12.39 55.39 -19.30
C THR A 78 13.81 55.32 -19.85
N LEU A 79 14.38 54.11 -19.86
CA LEU A 79 15.70 53.81 -20.39
C LEU A 79 15.54 53.06 -21.72
N GLU A 80 16.21 53.54 -22.76
CA GLU A 80 16.04 53.08 -24.13
C GLU A 80 17.41 52.94 -24.80
N ALA A 81 18.14 51.88 -24.42
CA ALA A 81 19.44 51.58 -24.99
C ALA A 81 19.29 50.76 -26.28
N HIS A 82 18.85 51.41 -27.37
CA HIS A 82 18.46 50.75 -28.61
C HIS A 82 19.61 50.40 -29.56
N GLU A 83 20.52 51.33 -29.87
CA GLU A 83 21.38 51.20 -31.07
C GLU A 83 22.88 51.04 -30.79
N GLN A 84 23.30 50.97 -29.53
CA GLN A 84 24.73 51.00 -29.17
C GLN A 84 25.15 49.91 -28.20
N VAL A 85 24.25 48.98 -27.86
CA VAL A 85 24.58 47.87 -26.96
C VAL A 85 25.02 46.66 -27.78
N VAL A 86 26.34 46.45 -27.77
CA VAL A 86 26.99 45.30 -28.41
C VAL A 86 27.29 44.29 -27.31
N SER A 87 27.00 43.00 -27.54
CA SER A 87 27.39 41.94 -26.61
C SER A 87 28.86 41.55 -26.76
N MET A 88 29.36 40.67 -25.88
CA MET A 88 30.70 40.09 -26.00
C MET A 88 30.94 39.37 -27.36
N GLU A 89 29.86 38.92 -28.01
CA GLU A 89 29.87 38.21 -29.29
C GLU A 89 29.62 39.14 -30.48
N TYR A 90 29.77 40.45 -30.28
CA TYR A 90 29.54 41.48 -31.30
C TYR A 90 28.11 41.54 -31.86
N GLN A 91 27.13 41.11 -31.05
CA GLN A 91 25.73 41.12 -31.43
C GLN A 91 25.03 42.38 -30.94
N ASN A 92 24.23 42.99 -31.83
CA ASN A 92 23.46 44.18 -31.51
C ASN A 92 22.20 43.81 -30.71
N ILE A 93 22.08 44.38 -29.53
CA ILE A 93 20.98 44.16 -28.59
C ILE A 93 20.32 45.50 -28.27
N SER A 94 19.01 45.50 -28.11
CA SER A 94 18.24 46.62 -27.58
C SER A 94 17.76 46.27 -26.18
N VAL A 95 18.12 47.09 -25.20
CA VAL A 95 17.68 46.94 -23.81
C VAL A 95 16.73 48.08 -23.46
N VAL A 96 15.51 47.74 -23.06
CA VAL A 96 14.48 48.69 -22.63
C VAL A 96 14.20 48.48 -21.17
N GLY A 97 14.18 49.57 -20.40
CA GLY A 97 13.99 49.53 -18.96
C GLY A 97 13.40 50.81 -18.41
N MET A 98 13.38 50.89 -17.09
CA MET A 98 13.00 52.09 -16.36
C MET A 98 13.84 52.27 -15.11
N LEU A 99 14.09 53.52 -14.79
CA LEU A 99 14.80 53.99 -13.62
C LEU A 99 13.82 54.74 -12.73
N ILE A 100 13.69 54.33 -11.48
CA ILE A 100 12.94 55.08 -10.47
C ILE A 100 13.95 55.76 -9.54
N TRP A 101 13.85 57.08 -9.43
CA TRP A 101 14.76 57.89 -8.63
C TRP A 101 14.01 58.98 -7.86
N LYS A 102 14.58 59.45 -6.76
CA LYS A 102 14.05 60.58 -5.98
C LYS A 102 15.15 61.46 -5.42
N VAL A 103 14.80 62.72 -5.15
CA VAL A 103 15.67 63.65 -4.44
C VAL A 103 15.45 63.48 -2.93
N ILE A 104 16.50 63.08 -2.20
CA ILE A 104 16.46 62.97 -0.73
C ILE A 104 16.97 64.25 -0.07
N ASN A 105 18.04 64.84 -0.62
CA ASN A 105 18.61 66.09 -0.10
C ASN A 105 18.52 67.19 -1.18
N PRO A 106 17.45 68.01 -1.18
CA PRO A 106 17.24 69.05 -2.18
C PRO A 106 18.31 70.15 -2.18
N GLU A 107 18.89 70.47 -1.02
CA GLU A 107 19.93 71.49 -0.92
C GLU A 107 21.23 71.01 -1.56
N LYS A 108 21.64 69.76 -1.29
CA LYS A 108 22.77 69.12 -1.96
C LYS A 108 22.51 69.01 -3.46
N ALA A 109 21.32 68.57 -3.86
CA ALA A 109 20.93 68.44 -5.25
C ALA A 109 20.97 69.77 -6.02
N PHE A 110 20.54 70.87 -5.40
CA PHE A 110 20.64 72.21 -5.97
C PHE A 110 22.08 72.63 -6.24
N SER A 111 23.00 72.30 -5.32
CA SER A 111 24.43 72.66 -5.47
C SER A 111 25.18 71.79 -6.48
N ALA A 112 24.80 70.51 -6.59
CA ALA A 112 25.54 69.52 -7.35
C ALA A 112 25.10 69.40 -8.81
N VAL A 113 23.82 69.69 -9.11
CA VAL A 113 23.24 69.49 -10.43
C VAL A 113 22.45 70.74 -10.86
N SER A 114 22.41 71.00 -12.16
CA SER A 114 21.66 72.11 -12.73
C SER A 114 20.14 71.83 -12.73
N TRP A 115 19.36 72.79 -12.21
CA TRP A 115 17.88 72.73 -12.13
C TRP A 115 17.21 73.91 -12.85
N PHE A 116 17.88 74.50 -13.86
CA PHE A 116 17.40 75.74 -14.48
C PHE A 116 16.08 75.54 -15.26
N PRO A 117 15.14 76.50 -15.18
CA PRO A 117 13.85 76.42 -15.89
C PRO A 117 13.94 76.36 -17.42
N ARG A 118 15.09 76.72 -18.02
CA ARG A 118 15.29 76.71 -19.47
C ARG A 118 15.64 75.32 -20.02
N GLU A 119 16.18 74.44 -19.18
CA GLU A 119 16.49 73.06 -19.51
C GLU A 119 15.63 72.15 -18.64
N GLU A 120 14.38 71.98 -19.07
CA GLU A 120 13.50 71.00 -18.43
C GLU A 120 14.16 69.61 -18.47
N ASN A 121 14.15 68.92 -17.33
CA ASN A 121 14.60 67.53 -17.18
C ASN A 121 16.11 67.28 -17.37
N TYR A 122 16.99 68.26 -17.09
CA TYR A 122 18.45 68.08 -17.13
C TYR A 122 18.93 66.86 -16.31
N VAL A 123 18.47 66.74 -15.07
CA VAL A 123 18.82 65.64 -14.15
C VAL A 123 18.39 64.29 -14.72
N GLU A 124 17.15 64.22 -15.21
CA GLU A 124 16.61 63.02 -15.84
C GLU A 124 17.42 62.61 -17.08
N ARG A 125 17.79 63.56 -17.93
CA ARG A 125 18.64 63.31 -19.10
C ARG A 125 20.01 62.75 -18.73
N ILE A 126 20.66 63.31 -17.71
CA ILE A 126 21.97 62.79 -17.25
C ILE A 126 21.81 61.39 -16.69
N LEU A 127 20.82 61.16 -15.83
CA LEU A 127 20.58 59.85 -15.24
C LEU A 127 20.28 58.81 -16.32
N LYS A 128 19.44 59.16 -17.31
CA LYS A 128 19.16 58.32 -18.48
C LYS A 128 20.45 57.97 -19.23
N ASN A 129 21.23 58.97 -19.62
CA ASN A 129 22.45 58.76 -20.38
C ASN A 129 23.50 57.94 -19.61
N ALA A 130 23.65 58.19 -18.31
CA ALA A 130 24.55 57.44 -17.44
C ALA A 130 24.11 55.98 -17.33
N ALA A 131 22.82 55.75 -17.08
CA ALA A 131 22.27 54.39 -16.99
C ALA A 131 22.46 53.63 -18.32
N GLU A 132 22.17 54.27 -19.45
CA GLU A 132 22.35 53.67 -20.79
C GLU A 132 23.83 53.37 -21.10
N ALA A 133 24.75 54.24 -20.67
CA ALA A 133 26.19 54.00 -20.82
C ALA A 133 26.66 52.81 -19.97
N ILE A 134 26.19 52.69 -18.72
CA ILE A 134 26.56 51.58 -17.83
C ILE A 134 25.96 50.26 -18.34
N ILE A 135 24.69 50.27 -18.78
CA ILE A 135 24.05 49.11 -19.42
C ILE A 135 24.88 48.65 -20.63
N ARG A 136 25.29 49.60 -21.48
CA ARG A 136 26.10 49.31 -22.66
C ARG A 136 27.41 48.62 -22.30
N THR A 137 28.16 49.20 -21.37
CA THR A 137 29.44 48.63 -20.92
C THR A 137 29.25 47.26 -20.26
N THR A 138 28.19 47.09 -19.48
CA THR A 138 27.88 45.83 -18.81
C THR A 138 27.55 44.73 -19.83
N CYS A 139 26.68 45.03 -20.79
CA CYS A 139 26.32 44.09 -21.84
C CYS A 139 27.48 43.74 -22.78
N ALA A 140 28.39 44.68 -23.06
CA ALA A 140 29.60 44.41 -23.85
C ALA A 140 30.52 43.35 -23.22
N ASN A 141 30.48 43.21 -21.90
CA ASN A 141 31.27 42.24 -21.16
C ASN A 141 30.51 40.93 -20.86
N MET A 142 29.30 40.74 -21.39
CA MET A 142 28.47 39.57 -21.13
C MET A 142 28.10 38.83 -22.42
N PRO A 143 28.02 37.48 -22.39
CA PRO A 143 27.49 36.72 -23.51
C PRO A 143 25.97 36.94 -23.64
N ILE A 144 25.45 36.86 -24.86
CA ILE A 144 24.05 37.19 -25.17
C ILE A 144 23.04 36.36 -24.36
N GLU A 145 23.34 35.08 -24.16
CA GLU A 145 22.49 34.17 -23.39
C GLU A 145 22.39 34.60 -21.93
N LYS A 146 23.49 35.08 -21.34
CA LYS A 146 23.52 35.58 -19.96
C LYS A 146 22.75 36.90 -19.84
N ILE A 147 22.86 37.80 -20.82
CA ILE A 147 22.07 39.05 -20.85
C ILE A 147 20.56 38.77 -20.86
N ILE A 148 20.13 37.76 -21.62
CA ILE A 148 18.71 37.39 -21.73
C ILE A 148 18.20 36.71 -20.46
N ARG A 149 18.99 35.79 -19.88
CA ARG A 149 18.58 34.95 -18.73
C ARG A 149 18.83 35.59 -17.37
N GLU A 150 19.94 36.28 -17.19
CA GLU A 150 20.46 36.73 -15.88
C GLU A 150 20.37 38.26 -15.72
N ARG A 151 19.21 38.83 -16.03
CA ARG A 151 18.96 40.29 -15.93
C ARG A 151 19.28 40.91 -14.57
N ARG A 152 19.20 40.12 -13.49
CA ARG A 152 19.53 40.56 -12.13
C ARG A 152 20.98 41.01 -11.98
N GLU A 153 21.92 40.36 -12.66
CA GLU A 153 23.33 40.75 -12.59
C GLU A 153 23.55 42.13 -13.19
N ILE A 154 22.95 42.40 -14.35
CA ILE A 154 22.98 43.70 -15.02
C ILE A 154 22.36 44.77 -14.10
N ILE A 155 21.17 44.49 -13.54
CA ILE A 155 20.47 45.42 -12.63
C ILE A 155 21.35 45.76 -11.43
N ASN A 156 22.02 44.78 -10.83
CA ASN A 156 22.87 45.01 -9.66
C ASN A 156 24.09 45.87 -9.98
N ILE A 157 24.75 45.63 -11.11
CA ILE A 157 25.91 46.42 -11.55
C ILE A 157 25.49 47.86 -11.84
N VAL A 158 24.44 48.04 -12.66
CA VAL A 158 23.93 49.37 -13.02
C VAL A 158 23.46 50.13 -11.78
N SER A 159 22.76 49.46 -10.86
CA SER A 159 22.29 50.05 -9.61
C SER A 159 23.46 50.52 -8.74
N LYS A 160 24.49 49.69 -8.58
CA LYS A 160 25.67 50.02 -7.80
C LYS A 160 26.39 51.25 -8.36
N GLU A 161 26.73 51.24 -9.66
CA GLU A 161 27.46 52.35 -10.28
C GLU A 161 26.65 53.66 -10.29
N LEU A 162 25.34 53.59 -10.58
CA LEU A 162 24.48 54.77 -10.49
C LEU A 162 24.34 55.28 -9.06
N HIS A 163 24.29 54.40 -8.05
CA HIS A 163 24.20 54.82 -6.66
C HIS A 163 25.47 55.55 -6.22
N GLU A 164 26.65 55.03 -6.59
CA GLU A 164 27.93 55.70 -6.34
C GLU A 164 27.99 57.09 -7.00
N MET A 165 27.52 57.21 -8.25
CA MET A 165 27.47 58.51 -8.95
C MET A 165 26.45 59.48 -8.34
N THR A 166 25.28 59.00 -7.91
CA THR A 166 24.17 59.85 -7.44
C THR A 166 24.26 60.26 -5.98
N ALA A 167 25.08 59.57 -5.18
CA ALA A 167 25.32 59.91 -3.78
C ALA A 167 25.82 61.35 -3.59
N ASP A 168 26.68 61.83 -4.49
CA ASP A 168 27.18 63.20 -4.47
C ASP A 168 26.16 64.25 -4.90
N TRP A 169 25.09 63.83 -5.56
CA TRP A 169 24.03 64.72 -6.06
C TRP A 169 22.83 64.82 -5.12
N GLY A 170 22.82 64.12 -3.98
CA GLY A 170 21.67 64.10 -3.08
C GLY A 170 20.44 63.39 -3.66
N LEU A 171 20.67 62.55 -4.68
CA LEU A 171 19.70 61.73 -5.37
C LEU A 171 19.85 60.29 -4.90
N VAL A 172 18.74 59.54 -4.88
CA VAL A 172 18.77 58.09 -4.65
C VAL A 172 18.00 57.39 -5.75
N ILE A 173 18.64 56.35 -6.28
CA ILE A 173 18.00 55.36 -7.14
C ILE A 173 17.21 54.40 -6.27
N GLU A 174 15.89 54.34 -6.46
CA GLU A 174 15.00 53.45 -5.71
C GLU A 174 14.97 52.05 -6.34
N SER A 175 14.84 52.00 -7.67
CA SER A 175 14.85 50.74 -8.41
C SER A 175 15.23 50.94 -9.86
N ILE A 176 15.75 49.86 -10.45
CA ILE A 176 16.04 49.74 -11.87
C ILE A 176 15.39 48.46 -12.36
N GLU A 177 14.62 48.56 -13.45
CA GLU A 177 13.95 47.43 -14.03
C GLU A 177 14.28 47.31 -15.52
N ILE A 178 14.66 46.11 -15.95
CA ILE A 178 14.85 45.78 -17.37
C ILE A 178 13.57 45.11 -17.87
N ARG A 179 12.78 45.86 -18.64
CA ARG A 179 11.50 45.39 -19.21
C ARG A 179 11.75 44.40 -20.33
N GLU A 180 12.56 44.78 -21.31
CA GLU A 180 12.76 43.99 -22.54
C GLU A 180 14.23 43.97 -22.95
N VAL A 181 14.63 42.82 -23.50
CA VAL A 181 15.94 42.61 -24.12
C VAL A 181 15.67 41.98 -25.47
N ASN A 182 15.94 42.72 -26.54
CA ASN A 182 15.64 42.31 -27.91
C ASN A 182 16.94 42.18 -28.70
N ILE A 183 17.10 41.07 -29.42
CA ILE A 183 18.18 40.90 -30.39
C ILE A 183 17.76 41.64 -31.65
N LEU A 184 18.60 42.58 -32.10
CA LEU A 184 18.28 43.40 -33.28
C LEU A 184 18.42 42.62 -34.59
N GLU A 185 19.33 41.64 -34.64
CA GLU A 185 19.51 40.76 -35.80
C GLU A 185 18.40 39.69 -35.87
N PRO A 186 17.49 39.74 -36.86
CA PRO A 186 16.33 38.85 -36.92
C PRO A 186 16.70 37.39 -37.22
N GLU A 187 17.74 37.16 -38.02
CA GLU A 187 18.20 35.81 -38.39
C GLU A 187 18.80 35.09 -37.19
N LEU A 188 19.66 35.76 -36.42
CA LEU A 188 20.22 35.21 -35.19
C LEU A 188 19.10 34.87 -34.19
N LYS A 189 18.15 35.79 -33.99
CA LYS A 189 17.01 35.56 -33.11
C LYS A 189 16.23 34.29 -33.51
N ARG A 190 15.89 34.14 -34.79
CA ARG A 190 15.19 32.95 -35.31
C ARG A 190 16.01 31.68 -35.12
N ASN A 191 17.31 31.72 -35.40
CA ASN A 191 18.19 30.57 -35.24
C ASN A 191 18.30 30.14 -33.76
N MET A 192 18.44 31.09 -32.84
CA MET A 192 18.48 30.82 -31.39
C MET A 192 17.15 30.24 -30.90
N GLU A 193 16.02 30.78 -31.36
CA GLU A 193 14.69 30.24 -31.06
C GLU A 193 14.52 28.81 -31.57
N ALA A 194 14.96 28.52 -32.80
CA ALA A 194 14.93 27.19 -33.39
C ALA A 194 15.81 26.19 -32.62
N VAL A 195 17.04 26.59 -32.25
CA VAL A 195 17.94 25.76 -31.43
C VAL A 195 17.31 25.47 -30.07
N LYS A 196 16.73 26.48 -29.41
CA LYS A 196 16.05 26.31 -28.12
C LYS A 196 14.87 25.35 -28.24
N GLN A 197 14.04 25.49 -29.28
CA GLN A 197 12.93 24.59 -29.55
C GLN A 197 13.40 23.15 -29.80
N ALA A 198 14.49 22.96 -30.55
CA ALA A 198 15.06 21.64 -30.80
C ALA A 198 15.59 20.98 -29.52
N VAL A 199 16.25 21.76 -28.65
CA VAL A 199 16.73 21.28 -27.33
C VAL A 199 15.56 20.88 -26.44
N GLU A 200 14.51 21.71 -26.35
CA GLU A 200 13.32 21.38 -25.56
C GLU A 200 12.55 20.18 -26.14
N ALA A 201 12.43 20.08 -27.46
CA ALA A 201 11.83 18.91 -28.11
C ALA A 201 12.62 17.63 -27.85
N ARG A 202 13.97 17.71 -27.82
CA ARG A 202 14.83 16.58 -27.46
C ARG A 202 14.63 16.18 -25.99
N LYS A 203 14.60 17.15 -25.07
CA LYS A 203 14.33 16.88 -23.64
C LYS A 203 12.96 16.23 -23.45
N ALA A 204 11.92 16.76 -24.08
CA ALA A 204 10.59 16.19 -24.04
C ALA A 204 10.55 14.75 -24.58
N ARG A 205 11.29 14.46 -25.66
CA ARG A 205 11.40 13.11 -26.21
C ARG A 205 12.09 12.13 -25.25
N ILE A 206 13.17 12.56 -24.60
CA ILE A 206 13.88 11.75 -23.60
C ILE A 206 12.97 11.48 -22.42
N ALA A 207 12.32 12.52 -21.87
CA ALA A 207 11.38 12.38 -20.76
C ALA A 207 10.21 11.45 -21.11
N LYS A 208 9.69 11.53 -22.34
CA LYS A 208 8.64 10.62 -22.83
C LYS A 208 9.14 9.18 -22.92
N ALA A 209 10.31 8.96 -23.51
CA ALA A 209 10.89 7.61 -23.63
C ALA A 209 11.20 6.99 -22.26
N GLU A 210 11.65 7.81 -21.30
CA GLU A 210 11.87 7.39 -19.91
C GLU A 210 10.55 7.06 -19.21
N SER A 211 9.52 7.89 -19.37
CA SER A 211 8.17 7.61 -18.87
C SER A 211 7.57 6.34 -19.49
N GLU A 212 7.70 6.12 -20.81
CA GLU A 212 7.24 4.90 -21.49
C GLU A 212 8.03 3.65 -21.05
N ARG A 213 9.32 3.81 -20.75
CA ARG A 213 10.13 2.71 -20.20
C ARG A 213 9.67 2.38 -18.79
N GLU A 214 9.45 3.37 -17.94
CA GLU A 214 8.99 3.18 -16.57
C GLU A 214 7.60 2.53 -16.53
N SER A 215 6.66 3.02 -17.35
CA SER A 215 5.32 2.41 -17.47
C SER A 215 5.40 0.95 -17.91
N ARG A 216 6.22 0.62 -18.93
CA ARG A 216 6.41 -0.77 -19.36
C ARG A 216 7.04 -1.65 -18.29
N LEU A 217 7.99 -1.13 -17.51
CA LEU A 217 8.59 -1.89 -16.40
C LEU A 217 7.53 -2.20 -15.33
N ARG A 218 6.69 -1.22 -14.97
CA ARG A 218 5.58 -1.44 -14.04
C ARG A 218 4.56 -2.45 -14.58
N GLU A 219 4.23 -2.37 -15.87
CA GLU A 219 3.32 -3.35 -16.51
C GLU A 219 3.90 -4.78 -16.48
N LEU A 220 5.19 -4.95 -16.78
CA LEU A 220 5.86 -6.25 -16.69
C LEU A 220 5.93 -6.77 -15.27
N GLU A 221 6.16 -5.90 -14.29
CA GLU A 221 6.14 -6.26 -12.87
C GLU A 221 4.76 -6.78 -12.44
N VAL A 222 3.70 -6.05 -12.80
CA VAL A 222 2.31 -6.48 -12.58
C VAL A 222 2.01 -7.80 -13.29
N GLN A 223 2.44 -7.99 -14.54
CA GLN A 223 2.24 -9.26 -15.26
C GLN A 223 2.99 -10.43 -14.62
N ASN A 224 4.23 -10.22 -14.17
CA ASN A 224 4.99 -11.27 -13.48
C ASN A 224 4.34 -11.64 -12.14
N GLU A 225 3.83 -10.66 -11.40
CA GLU A 225 3.09 -10.89 -10.17
C GLU A 225 1.81 -11.69 -10.44
N VAL A 226 1.00 -11.27 -11.42
CA VAL A 226 -0.21 -11.99 -11.84
C VAL A 226 0.11 -13.41 -12.30
N GLY A 227 1.11 -13.59 -13.19
CA GLY A 227 1.50 -14.91 -13.68
C GLY A 227 2.04 -15.81 -12.56
N SER A 228 2.77 -15.26 -11.59
CA SER A 228 3.22 -16.01 -10.42
C SER A 228 2.05 -16.44 -9.52
N ASN A 229 1.07 -15.55 -9.33
CA ASN A 229 -0.14 -15.84 -8.58
C ASN A 229 -1.01 -16.88 -9.31
N GLU A 230 -1.16 -16.78 -10.63
CA GLU A 230 -1.86 -17.77 -11.45
C GLU A 230 -1.21 -19.15 -11.36
N GLN A 231 0.13 -19.22 -11.45
CA GLN A 231 0.85 -20.49 -11.27
C GLN A 231 0.71 -21.06 -9.85
N GLN A 232 0.67 -20.21 -8.83
CA GLN A 232 0.41 -20.65 -7.45
C GLN A 232 -1.02 -21.19 -7.30
N VAL A 233 -2.00 -20.49 -7.86
CA VAL A 233 -3.41 -20.92 -7.86
C VAL A 233 -3.57 -22.22 -8.64
N GLU A 234 -2.94 -22.37 -9.81
CA GLU A 234 -3.01 -23.60 -10.61
C GLU A 234 -2.39 -24.79 -9.85
N LYS A 235 -1.23 -24.59 -9.21
CA LYS A 235 -0.62 -25.62 -8.33
C LYS A 235 -1.54 -25.96 -7.16
N GLU A 236 -2.15 -24.98 -6.51
CA GLU A 236 -3.08 -25.21 -5.41
C GLU A 236 -4.32 -26.00 -5.87
N VAL A 237 -4.85 -25.66 -7.05
CA VAL A 237 -5.98 -26.37 -7.66
C VAL A 237 -5.59 -27.81 -8.03
N GLU A 238 -4.39 -28.03 -8.58
CA GLU A 238 -3.90 -29.36 -8.92
C GLU A 238 -3.68 -30.23 -7.67
N VAL A 239 -3.08 -29.66 -6.61
CA VAL A 239 -2.93 -30.33 -5.31
C VAL A 239 -4.30 -30.69 -4.76
N ARG A 240 -5.24 -29.75 -4.72
CA ARG A 240 -6.61 -29.99 -4.25
C ARG A 240 -7.34 -31.05 -5.08
N ARG A 241 -7.07 -31.15 -6.39
CA ARG A 241 -7.62 -32.20 -7.26
C ARG A 241 -7.04 -33.57 -6.91
N LYS A 242 -5.73 -33.68 -6.72
CA LYS A 242 -5.06 -34.92 -6.29
C LYS A 242 -5.52 -35.35 -4.89
N GLU A 243 -5.67 -34.42 -3.96
CA GLU A 243 -6.22 -34.70 -2.62
C GLU A 243 -7.63 -35.27 -2.70
N LYS A 244 -8.49 -34.71 -3.55
CA LYS A 244 -9.84 -35.26 -3.79
C LYS A 244 -9.78 -36.66 -4.40
N GLU A 245 -8.90 -36.93 -5.35
CA GLU A 245 -8.73 -38.26 -5.94
C GLU A 245 -8.24 -39.29 -4.90
N ILE A 246 -7.28 -38.91 -4.05
CA ILE A 246 -6.81 -39.74 -2.93
C ILE A 246 -7.95 -40.01 -1.95
N ALA A 247 -8.71 -38.99 -1.56
CA ALA A 247 -9.85 -39.15 -0.66
C ALA A 247 -10.93 -40.08 -1.24
N ILE A 248 -11.25 -39.98 -2.54
CA ILE A 248 -12.19 -40.90 -3.19
C ILE A 248 -11.62 -42.33 -3.19
N ALA A 249 -10.34 -42.52 -3.49
CA ALA A 249 -9.70 -43.83 -3.47
C ALA A 249 -9.63 -44.45 -2.07
N GLU A 250 -9.40 -43.64 -1.02
CA GLU A 250 -9.47 -44.07 0.37
C GLU A 250 -10.89 -44.48 0.76
N MET A 251 -11.90 -43.67 0.40
CA MET A 251 -13.31 -43.99 0.61
C MET A 251 -13.70 -45.30 -0.09
N GLU A 252 -13.23 -45.55 -1.31
CA GLU A 252 -13.47 -46.83 -2.00
C GLU A 252 -12.76 -48.00 -1.30
N ARG A 253 -11.54 -47.81 -0.82
CA ARG A 253 -10.80 -48.83 -0.06
C ARG A 253 -11.52 -49.16 1.25
N GLU A 254 -12.04 -48.16 1.95
CA GLU A 254 -12.83 -48.36 3.16
C GLU A 254 -14.15 -49.08 2.86
N ARG A 255 -14.88 -48.67 1.81
CA ARG A 255 -16.10 -49.38 1.37
C ARG A 255 -15.84 -50.85 1.09
N LYS A 256 -14.75 -51.18 0.36
CA LYS A 256 -14.37 -52.57 0.06
C LYS A 256 -14.02 -53.38 1.32
N LYS A 257 -13.38 -52.75 2.32
CA LYS A 257 -13.11 -53.42 3.61
C LYS A 257 -14.41 -53.73 4.35
N VAL A 258 -15.31 -52.75 4.43
CA VAL A 258 -16.62 -52.93 5.07
C VAL A 258 -17.45 -54.00 4.37
N GLU A 259 -17.42 -54.05 3.03
CA GLU A 259 -18.09 -55.08 2.23
C GLU A 259 -17.48 -56.48 2.48
N ALA A 260 -16.14 -56.58 2.49
CA ALA A 260 -15.46 -57.84 2.79
C ALA A 260 -15.72 -58.35 4.22
N ASP A 261 -15.81 -57.44 5.20
CA ASP A 261 -16.16 -57.79 6.58
C ASP A 261 -17.65 -58.16 6.70
N GLY A 262 -18.54 -57.50 5.95
CA GLY A 262 -19.95 -57.88 5.83
C GLY A 262 -20.16 -59.27 5.24
N ASP A 263 -19.43 -59.61 4.17
CA ASP A 263 -19.47 -60.94 3.54
C ASP A 263 -18.94 -62.04 4.46
N ARG A 264 -17.86 -61.76 5.21
CA ARG A 264 -17.34 -62.67 6.24
C ARG A 264 -18.40 -62.94 7.30
N GLN A 265 -19.05 -61.90 7.79
CA GLN A 265 -20.07 -62.02 8.83
C GLN A 265 -21.31 -62.77 8.32
N LYS A 266 -21.70 -62.55 7.06
CA LYS A 266 -22.79 -63.30 6.42
C LYS A 266 -22.48 -64.80 6.32
N LYS A 267 -21.27 -65.18 5.91
CA LYS A 267 -20.87 -66.61 5.84
C LYS A 267 -20.85 -67.29 7.21
N ILE A 268 -20.46 -66.58 8.27
CA ILE A 268 -20.51 -67.12 9.63
C ILE A 268 -21.96 -67.38 10.05
N ILE A 269 -22.87 -66.43 9.79
CA ILE A 269 -24.29 -66.58 10.10
C ILE A 269 -24.93 -67.73 9.29
N GLU A 270 -24.58 -67.89 8.02
CA GLU A 270 -25.04 -69.00 7.18
C GLU A 270 -24.51 -70.35 7.69
N ALA A 271 -23.24 -70.43 8.08
CA ALA A 271 -22.66 -71.65 8.67
C ALA A 271 -23.31 -72.03 10.01
N ASP A 272 -23.62 -71.04 10.86
CA ASP A 272 -24.34 -71.26 12.12
C ASP A 272 -25.80 -71.70 11.87
N ALA A 273 -26.46 -71.16 10.84
CA ALA A 273 -27.80 -71.57 10.43
C ALA A 273 -27.84 -73.01 9.89
N ASP A 274 -26.84 -73.40 9.08
CA ASP A 274 -26.69 -74.76 8.57
C ASP A 274 -26.41 -75.76 9.69
N ALA A 275 -25.57 -75.40 10.66
CA ALA A 275 -25.30 -76.21 11.85
C ALA A 275 -26.59 -76.47 12.68
N GLN A 276 -27.46 -75.46 12.81
CA GLN A 276 -28.75 -75.60 13.49
C GLN A 276 -29.74 -76.49 12.71
N GLN A 277 -29.74 -76.44 11.38
CA GLN A 277 -30.58 -77.33 10.56
C GLN A 277 -30.14 -78.80 10.63
N ILE A 278 -28.84 -79.07 10.63
CA ILE A 278 -28.31 -80.45 10.76
C ILE A 278 -28.69 -81.03 12.12
N LYS A 279 -28.60 -80.25 13.19
CA LYS A 279 -29.01 -80.68 14.54
C LYS A 279 -30.50 -81.05 14.59
N LYS A 280 -31.38 -80.29 13.94
CA LYS A 280 -32.81 -80.61 13.87
C LYS A 280 -33.09 -81.88 13.05
N LYS A 281 -32.38 -82.11 11.96
CA LYS A 281 -32.52 -83.34 11.15
C LYS A 281 -32.03 -84.59 11.89
N MET A 282 -30.95 -84.48 12.66
CA MET A 282 -30.42 -85.60 13.46
C MET A 282 -31.35 -86.00 14.62
N VAL A 283 -32.02 -85.03 15.26
CA VAL A 283 -33.03 -85.32 16.30
C VAL A 283 -34.26 -86.02 15.68
N ALA A 284 -34.69 -85.61 14.48
CA ALA A 284 -35.82 -86.24 13.78
C ALA A 284 -35.53 -87.66 13.25
N GLN A 285 -34.28 -87.99 12.92
CA GLN A 285 -33.89 -89.36 12.52
C GLN A 285 -33.80 -90.32 13.73
N ALA A 286 -33.37 -89.83 14.89
CA ALA A 286 -33.30 -90.64 16.11
C ALA A 286 -34.69 -91.06 16.64
N GLU A 287 -35.73 -90.25 16.41
CA GLU A 287 -37.11 -90.60 16.79
C GLU A 287 -37.72 -91.70 15.90
N GLY A 288 -37.38 -91.74 14.60
CA GLY A 288 -37.88 -92.75 13.67
C GLY A 288 -37.27 -94.15 13.85
N GLU A 289 -36.05 -94.25 14.39
CA GLU A 289 -35.37 -95.53 14.63
C GLU A 289 -35.79 -96.18 15.96
N ALA A 290 -36.26 -95.40 16.94
CA ALA A 290 -36.75 -95.90 18.22
C ALA A 290 -38.12 -96.62 18.12
N GLU A 291 -38.98 -96.23 17.17
CA GLU A 291 -40.31 -96.82 16.98
C GLU A 291 -40.24 -98.24 16.38
N ASN A 292 -39.26 -98.49 15.49
CA ASN A 292 -39.07 -99.77 14.81
C ASN A 292 -38.50 -100.87 15.71
N ILE A 293 -37.66 -100.50 16.69
CA ILE A 293 -37.09 -101.43 17.66
C ILE A 293 -38.16 -101.92 18.67
N LYS A 294 -39.15 -101.08 18.99
CA LYS A 294 -40.23 -101.40 19.93
C LYS A 294 -41.18 -102.49 19.43
N GLN A 295 -41.43 -102.55 18.12
CA GLN A 295 -42.27 -103.56 17.46
C GLN A 295 -41.58 -104.94 17.39
N GLN A 296 -40.26 -104.99 17.20
CA GLN A 296 -39.51 -106.25 17.15
C GLN A 296 -39.38 -106.93 18.52
N MET A 297 -39.31 -106.17 19.62
CA MET A 297 -39.23 -106.73 20.98
C MET A 297 -40.56 -107.35 21.46
N LEU A 298 -41.71 -106.81 21.04
CA LEU A 298 -43.03 -107.37 21.35
C LEU A 298 -43.25 -108.73 20.65
N ALA A 299 -42.74 -108.90 19.43
CA ALA A 299 -42.84 -110.16 18.68
C ALA A 299 -41.90 -111.27 19.21
N GLN A 300 -40.79 -110.92 19.87
CA GLN A 300 -39.87 -111.89 20.48
C GLN A 300 -40.32 -112.34 21.89
N ALA A 301 -41.08 -111.52 22.60
CA ALA A 301 -41.61 -111.85 23.93
C ALA A 301 -42.70 -112.96 23.89
N GLU A 302 -43.52 -113.00 22.84
CA GLU A 302 -44.55 -114.05 22.68
C GLU A 302 -43.96 -115.43 22.30
N GLY A 303 -42.79 -115.45 21.64
CA GLY A 303 -42.05 -116.68 21.34
C GLY A 303 -41.37 -117.29 22.57
N PHE A 304 -40.94 -116.46 23.51
CA PHE A 304 -40.32 -116.89 24.78
C PHE A 304 -41.34 -117.50 25.75
N LEU A 305 -42.59 -117.02 25.76
CA LEU A 305 -43.65 -117.52 26.64
C LEU A 305 -44.04 -118.98 26.37
N LYS A 306 -43.96 -119.44 25.10
CA LYS A 306 -44.19 -120.86 24.74
C LYS A 306 -43.01 -121.80 25.05
N GLN A 307 -41.83 -121.27 25.32
CA GLN A 307 -40.64 -122.06 25.71
C GLN A 307 -40.43 -122.10 27.23
N VAL A 308 -41.11 -121.24 28.00
CA VAL A 308 -41.01 -121.19 29.47
C VAL A 308 -42.10 -122.03 30.17
N GLU A 309 -43.17 -122.45 29.48
CA GLU A 309 -44.21 -123.34 30.05
C GLU A 309 -43.86 -124.84 30.09
N ALA A 310 -42.76 -125.27 29.44
CA ALA A 310 -42.40 -126.69 29.32
C ALA A 310 -41.21 -127.17 30.18
N MET A 311 -40.65 -126.34 31.06
CA MET A 311 -39.65 -126.80 32.04
C MET A 311 -39.95 -126.22 33.42
N SER A 312 -40.71 -127.00 34.19
CA SER A 312 -40.96 -126.78 35.60
C SER A 312 -39.96 -127.54 36.47
N GLN A 313 -39.60 -126.86 37.57
CA GLN A 313 -39.07 -127.33 38.86
C GLN A 313 -37.57 -127.18 39.18
N ALA A 314 -37.37 -126.33 40.20
CA ALA A 314 -36.27 -126.23 41.19
C ALA A 314 -34.85 -125.98 40.64
N ASP A 315 -34.05 -125.02 41.12
CA ASP A 315 -33.97 -124.42 42.45
C ASP A 315 -33.20 -123.09 42.42
N GLU A 316 -33.43 -122.23 43.42
CA GLU A 316 -32.77 -120.94 43.64
C GLU A 316 -31.26 -121.08 43.89
N ARG A 317 -30.40 -120.85 42.86
CA ARG A 317 -29.00 -120.39 43.04
C ARG A 317 -28.22 -120.03 41.77
N PHE A 318 -28.87 -119.65 40.68
CA PHE A 318 -28.18 -119.21 39.46
C PHE A 318 -28.43 -117.74 39.06
N LEU A 319 -28.95 -116.94 39.99
CA LEU A 319 -29.26 -115.52 39.80
C LEU A 319 -28.06 -114.55 39.90
N ALA A 320 -26.80 -115.03 39.84
CA ALA A 320 -25.63 -114.19 40.19
C ALA A 320 -24.53 -114.03 39.13
N VAL A 321 -24.57 -114.69 37.96
CA VAL A 321 -23.48 -114.51 36.95
C VAL A 321 -23.99 -113.97 35.60
N GLN A 322 -25.31 -113.83 35.43
CA GLN A 322 -25.89 -113.00 34.37
C GLN A 322 -25.49 -111.51 34.45
N LEU A 323 -24.83 -111.08 35.53
CA LEU A 323 -24.25 -109.73 35.66
C LEU A 323 -22.81 -109.61 35.13
N THR A 324 -22.12 -110.71 34.79
CA THR A 324 -20.70 -110.66 34.40
C THR A 324 -20.49 -110.48 32.89
N ASN A 325 -21.52 -110.75 32.06
CA ASN A 325 -21.43 -110.63 30.61
C ASN A 325 -21.92 -109.29 30.03
N ILE A 326 -22.38 -108.34 30.86
CA ILE A 326 -22.87 -107.02 30.40
C ILE A 326 -21.84 -105.88 30.66
N LEU A 327 -20.77 -106.15 31.40
CA LEU A 327 -19.76 -105.14 31.75
C LEU A 327 -18.64 -104.87 30.73
N PRO A 328 -18.30 -105.74 29.74
CA PRO A 328 -17.23 -105.42 28.80
C PRO A 328 -17.62 -104.49 27.63
N GLU A 329 -18.91 -104.32 27.32
CA GLU A 329 -19.33 -103.53 26.13
C GLU A 329 -19.43 -102.01 26.37
N ILE A 330 -19.57 -101.55 27.62
CA ILE A 330 -19.69 -100.11 27.92
C ILE A 330 -18.32 -99.39 27.83
N PHE A 331 -17.21 -100.08 28.07
CA PHE A 331 -15.88 -99.46 28.05
C PHE A 331 -15.23 -99.33 26.67
N LYS A 332 -15.79 -99.96 25.63
CA LYS A 332 -15.25 -99.86 24.26
C LYS A 332 -15.69 -98.60 23.51
N ASN A 333 -16.68 -97.86 24.04
CA ASN A 333 -17.27 -96.67 23.41
C ASN A 333 -16.93 -95.33 24.09
N VAL A 334 -15.90 -95.27 24.93
CA VAL A 334 -15.41 -93.99 25.46
C VAL A 334 -13.91 -93.86 25.20
N ASN A 335 -13.56 -93.51 23.96
CA ASN A 335 -12.32 -92.79 23.67
C ASN A 335 -12.66 -91.28 23.59
N PRO A 336 -12.08 -90.42 24.44
CA PRO A 336 -12.46 -89.01 24.55
C PRO A 336 -11.50 -88.10 23.76
N ASP A 337 -11.85 -87.77 22.51
CA ASP A 337 -11.23 -86.64 21.79
C ASP A 337 -12.26 -85.60 21.28
N LYS A 338 -13.53 -85.72 21.69
CA LYS A 338 -14.57 -84.71 21.42
C LYS A 338 -15.45 -84.44 22.64
N MET A 339 -14.84 -83.94 23.70
CA MET A 339 -15.51 -83.00 24.60
C MET A 339 -14.48 -81.97 25.03
N PHE A 340 -14.32 -80.89 24.28
CA PHE A 340 -14.13 -79.53 24.78
C PHE A 340 -14.24 -78.56 23.61
N ILE A 341 -15.39 -77.91 23.51
CA ILE A 341 -15.44 -76.52 23.08
C ILE A 341 -15.69 -75.72 24.36
N LEU A 342 -14.85 -74.69 24.56
CA LEU A 342 -14.94 -73.57 25.52
C LEU A 342 -14.35 -73.77 26.92
N GLY A 343 -13.31 -72.98 27.17
CA GLY A 343 -13.12 -72.29 28.45
C GLY A 343 -12.11 -72.93 29.41
N SER A 344 -11.07 -72.14 29.72
CA SER A 344 -10.10 -72.24 30.84
C SER A 344 -10.07 -73.53 31.67
N GLY A 345 -8.90 -74.18 31.64
CA GLY A 345 -8.60 -75.39 32.39
C GLY A 345 -8.74 -75.30 33.91
N GLU A 346 -8.82 -76.50 34.48
CA GLU A 346 -8.71 -76.93 35.89
C GLU A 346 -9.97 -77.43 36.62
N GLU A 347 -11.20 -77.01 36.29
CA GLU A 347 -12.39 -77.50 37.06
C GLU A 347 -13.20 -78.63 36.39
N ALA A 348 -13.01 -78.87 35.08
CA ALA A 348 -13.75 -79.91 34.37
C ALA A 348 -13.16 -81.33 34.49
N TYR A 349 -11.88 -81.44 34.86
CA TYR A 349 -11.19 -82.72 35.02
C TYR A 349 -11.51 -83.43 36.35
N GLY A 350 -11.85 -82.68 37.40
CA GLY A 350 -12.05 -83.21 38.77
C GLY A 350 -13.40 -83.88 39.00
N SER A 351 -14.44 -83.51 38.26
CA SER A 351 -15.80 -84.04 38.43
C SER A 351 -15.97 -85.43 37.80
N PHE A 352 -15.34 -85.65 36.64
CA PHE A 352 -15.38 -86.92 35.92
C PHE A 352 -14.48 -88.00 36.58
N THR A 353 -13.30 -87.60 37.07
CA THR A 353 -12.38 -88.52 37.77
C THR A 353 -12.93 -89.05 39.09
N LYS A 354 -13.66 -88.22 39.85
CA LYS A 354 -14.35 -88.68 41.08
C LYS A 354 -15.49 -89.65 40.80
N MET A 355 -16.14 -89.55 39.64
CA MET A 355 -17.27 -90.38 39.27
C MET A 355 -16.85 -91.78 38.81
N ILE A 356 -15.64 -91.92 38.24
CA ILE A 356 -15.17 -93.16 37.58
C ILE A 356 -14.17 -93.95 38.44
N MET A 357 -13.45 -93.29 39.36
CA MET A 357 -12.43 -93.91 40.23
C MET A 357 -12.91 -95.16 41.01
N PRO A 358 -14.12 -95.20 41.59
CA PRO A 358 -14.60 -96.38 42.33
C PRO A 358 -14.85 -97.60 41.44
N PHE A 359 -15.11 -97.40 40.14
CA PHE A 359 -15.33 -98.48 39.18
C PHE A 359 -14.03 -99.05 38.61
N LEU A 360 -12.99 -98.23 38.48
CA LEU A 360 -11.69 -98.64 37.92
C LEU A 360 -10.87 -99.54 38.86
N GLN A 361 -11.14 -99.52 40.17
CA GLN A 361 -10.45 -100.39 41.14
C GLN A 361 -10.97 -101.84 41.15
N LEU A 362 -12.09 -102.13 40.48
CA LEU A 362 -12.73 -103.45 40.49
C LEU A 362 -12.28 -104.39 39.36
N LEU A 363 -11.39 -103.96 38.46
CA LEU A 363 -10.95 -104.73 37.29
C LEU A 363 -9.42 -104.87 37.23
N PRO A 364 -8.83 -105.94 37.81
CA PRO A 364 -7.38 -106.10 37.99
C PRO A 364 -6.58 -106.33 36.69
N GLU A 365 -7.20 -106.82 35.62
CA GLU A 365 -6.48 -107.25 34.41
C GLU A 365 -6.06 -106.11 33.45
N TYR A 366 -6.53 -104.87 33.66
CA TYR A 366 -6.11 -103.70 32.86
C TYR A 366 -5.06 -102.81 33.56
N SER A 367 -4.61 -103.21 34.75
CA SER A 367 -3.61 -102.50 35.57
C SER A 367 -2.30 -102.18 34.81
N ASP A 368 -1.82 -103.10 33.97
CA ASP A 368 -0.46 -102.99 33.41
C ASP A 368 -0.37 -102.17 32.10
N GLN A 369 -1.48 -101.96 31.38
CA GLN A 369 -1.52 -100.98 30.28
C GLN A 369 -1.74 -99.55 30.80
N ILE A 370 -2.43 -99.40 31.93
CA ILE A 370 -2.68 -98.11 32.59
C ILE A 370 -1.38 -97.51 33.17
N LYS A 371 -0.43 -98.34 33.65
CA LYS A 371 0.89 -97.88 34.12
C LYS A 371 1.81 -97.35 33.01
N LYS A 372 1.59 -97.75 31.74
CA LYS A 372 2.31 -97.21 30.56
C LYS A 372 1.66 -95.93 30.02
N PHE A 373 0.35 -95.78 30.21
CA PHE A 373 -0.39 -94.57 29.83
C PHE A 373 -0.24 -93.45 30.88
N PHE A 374 0.01 -93.81 32.15
CA PHE A 374 0.17 -92.89 33.28
C PHE A 374 1.41 -93.23 34.13
N GLY A 375 2.61 -92.80 33.69
CA GLY A 375 3.84 -92.77 34.49
C GLY A 375 5.08 -92.47 33.62
N ASN A 376 5.90 -91.44 33.84
CA ASN A 376 6.39 -90.84 35.10
C ASN A 376 6.37 -89.29 35.09
N GLY A 377 5.94 -88.65 36.20
CA GLY A 377 6.23 -87.22 36.43
C GLY A 377 5.35 -86.40 37.39
N SER A 378 5.12 -86.87 38.64
CA SER A 378 4.97 -86.09 39.89
C SER A 378 4.18 -84.75 39.97
N VAL A 379 2.95 -84.85 40.51
CA VAL A 379 2.40 -84.17 41.71
C VAL A 379 3.09 -82.89 42.25
N LYS A 380 2.30 -81.81 42.45
CA LYS A 380 2.09 -81.20 43.79
C LYS A 380 0.82 -80.33 43.88
N VAL A 381 0.00 -80.71 44.85
CA VAL A 381 -1.25 -80.11 45.33
C VAL A 381 -0.93 -79.08 46.42
N LYS A 382 -1.59 -77.91 46.44
CA LYS A 382 -2.35 -77.33 47.58
C LYS A 382 -2.57 -75.81 47.48
N GLU A 383 -3.68 -75.40 48.11
CA GLU A 383 -4.24 -74.05 48.39
C GLU A 383 -5.29 -73.60 47.37
N VAL A 384 -6.58 -73.96 47.48
CA VAL A 384 -7.58 -73.81 48.56
C VAL A 384 -7.86 -72.34 48.94
N LEU A 385 -8.92 -71.83 48.31
CA LEU A 385 -9.98 -71.00 48.89
C LEU A 385 -9.56 -69.80 49.74
N ALA A 386 -9.75 -68.61 49.20
CA ALA A 386 -10.35 -67.52 49.98
C ALA A 386 -10.99 -66.48 49.05
N LYS A 387 -12.33 -66.44 49.12
CA LYS A 387 -13.17 -65.22 49.23
C LYS A 387 -13.03 -64.19 48.10
N LYS A 388 -14.09 -63.74 47.42
CA LYS A 388 -15.50 -63.62 47.80
C LYS A 388 -16.30 -63.30 46.54
#